data_AF-A0A0D8JC47-F1
#
_entry.id   AF-A0A0D8JC47-F1
#
_cell.length_a   1.000
_cell.length_b   1.000
_cell.length_c   1.000
_cell.angle_alpha   90.00
_cell.angle_beta   90.00
_cell.angle_gamma   90.00
#
_symmetry.space_group_name_H-M   'P 1'
#
loop_
_entity.id
_entity.type
_entity.pdbx_description
1 polymer ?
#
loop_
_entity_poly.entity_id
_entity_poly.type
_entity_poly.pdbx_seq_one_letter_code
_entity_poly.pdbx_strand_id
1 'polypeptide(L)'
;MKKVTFLLAAILVLGVSSIAKAQKSDSHNLNIKIDKQALIAIESEGSTDISFDSKAFVNAGEEMTFAASGSNKQLWLNYSSIVGTGSTNTISAKISKLPEGLKVNVATSESAANSSKKGKTGKGYTVDLTEGGVTVVDNIGSCYTGIGANKGHKLEYSVSVDDSNYEKLVAADHTLVVTYTITEN
;
A
#
# COMPACT_ATOMS: atom_id res chain seq x y z
N MET A 1 49.11 73.24 -40.51
CA MET A 1 47.81 73.10 -41.20
C MET A 1 47.23 71.73 -40.88
N LYS A 2 46.02 71.72 -40.30
CA LYS A 2 44.89 70.79 -40.55
C LYS A 2 45.19 69.28 -40.41
N LYS A 3 44.76 68.63 -39.30
CA LYS A 3 43.41 68.06 -39.09
C LYS A 3 42.98 67.15 -40.26
N VAL A 4 42.47 65.95 -39.91
CA VAL A 4 42.05 64.86 -40.81
C VAL A 4 43.26 64.02 -41.24
N THR A 5 43.59 62.89 -40.59
CA THR A 5 42.84 61.64 -40.72
C THR A 5 42.75 60.89 -39.39
N PHE A 6 42.38 61.61 -38.34
CA PHE A 6 42.00 61.08 -37.02
C PHE A 6 40.60 60.40 -37.04
N LEU A 7 40.12 59.92 -38.20
CA LEU A 7 38.71 59.59 -38.45
C LEU A 7 38.44 58.19 -39.04
N LEU A 8 39.48 57.41 -39.38
CA LEU A 8 39.33 56.00 -39.78
C LEU A 8 39.66 55.01 -38.66
N ALA A 9 39.95 55.50 -37.46
CA ALA A 9 40.04 54.72 -36.24
C ALA A 9 38.70 54.64 -35.47
N ALA A 10 37.62 55.26 -36.00
CA ALA A 10 36.44 55.61 -35.20
C ALA A 10 35.13 54.88 -35.53
N ILE A 11 35.02 54.09 -36.61
CA ILE A 11 33.70 53.57 -37.05
C ILE A 11 33.57 52.04 -37.12
N LEU A 12 34.65 51.26 -37.15
CA LEU A 12 34.54 49.79 -37.01
C LEU A 12 34.85 49.29 -35.60
N VAL A 13 34.50 50.12 -34.62
CA VAL A 13 34.41 49.81 -33.19
C VAL A 13 33.05 49.16 -32.84
N LEU A 14 32.17 48.89 -33.81
CA LEU A 14 30.77 48.51 -33.54
C LEU A 14 30.39 47.04 -33.87
N GLY A 15 31.36 46.19 -34.21
CA GLY A 15 31.08 44.81 -34.67
C GLY A 15 31.33 43.70 -33.65
N VAL A 16 32.05 43.97 -32.55
CA VAL A 16 32.07 43.04 -31.41
C VAL A 16 30.75 43.21 -30.70
N SER A 17 29.75 42.49 -31.21
CA SER A 17 28.50 42.20 -30.51
C SER A 17 28.86 41.88 -29.07
N SER A 18 28.59 42.87 -28.22
CA SER A 18 28.77 42.75 -26.80
C SER A 18 27.82 41.64 -26.39
N ILE A 19 28.34 40.45 -26.12
CA ILE A 19 27.59 39.44 -25.38
C ILE A 19 27.55 39.99 -23.96
N ALA A 20 26.63 40.94 -23.72
CA ALA A 20 26.37 41.50 -22.41
C ALA A 20 25.88 40.37 -21.52
N LYS A 21 26.80 39.75 -20.77
CA LYS A 21 26.45 38.85 -19.67
C LYS A 21 26.56 39.62 -18.37
N ALA A 22 25.60 40.50 -18.13
CA ALA A 22 25.40 41.13 -16.83
C ALA A 22 24.19 40.50 -16.15
N GLN A 23 24.29 39.21 -15.82
CA GLN A 23 23.33 38.56 -14.90
C GLN A 23 23.96 38.52 -13.51
N LYS A 24 23.32 39.17 -12.54
CA LYS A 24 23.69 39.10 -11.13
C LYS A 24 22.61 38.32 -10.40
N SER A 25 22.99 37.23 -9.74
CA SER A 25 22.10 36.42 -8.93
C SER A 25 22.37 36.62 -7.45
N ASP A 26 21.34 36.41 -6.65
CA ASP A 26 21.35 36.41 -5.20
C ASP A 26 20.46 35.25 -4.72
N SER A 27 20.65 34.78 -3.48
CA SER A 27 19.93 33.60 -2.97
C SER A 27 19.58 33.71 -1.49
N HIS A 28 18.58 32.94 -1.08
CA HIS A 28 18.21 32.72 0.32
C HIS A 28 17.88 31.24 0.54
N ASN A 29 17.79 30.83 1.80
CA ASN A 29 17.46 29.45 2.17
C ASN A 29 15.96 29.26 2.37
N LEU A 30 15.41 28.19 1.78
CA LEU A 30 14.09 27.66 2.07
C LEU A 30 14.23 26.35 2.84
N ASN A 31 13.75 26.31 4.09
CA ASN A 31 13.86 25.13 4.95
C ASN A 31 12.52 24.36 4.95
N ILE A 32 12.57 23.08 4.53
CA ILE A 32 11.40 22.19 4.48
C ILE A 32 11.68 20.95 5.33
N LYS A 33 10.71 20.56 6.16
CA LYS A 33 10.75 19.34 6.98
C LYS A 33 9.66 18.39 6.53
N ILE A 34 10.00 17.11 6.38
CA ILE A 34 9.07 16.02 6.10
C ILE A 34 9.27 14.97 7.18
N ASP A 35 8.21 14.70 7.95
CA ASP A 35 8.23 13.71 9.02
C ASP A 35 7.80 12.33 8.52
N LYS A 36 8.30 11.27 9.17
CA LYS A 36 7.77 9.92 8.98
C LYS A 36 6.33 9.87 9.48
N GLN A 37 5.47 9.16 8.75
CA GLN A 37 4.11 8.91 9.17
C GLN A 37 3.52 7.75 8.38
N ALA A 38 2.72 6.92 9.04
CA ALA A 38 1.92 5.90 8.38
C ALA A 38 0.50 5.85 8.94
N LEU A 39 -0.47 5.63 8.07
CA LEU A 39 -1.88 5.42 8.45
C LEU A 39 -2.48 4.33 7.57
N ILE A 40 -3.33 3.49 8.16
CA ILE A 40 -3.99 2.37 7.49
C ILE A 40 -5.49 2.36 7.80
N ALA A 41 -6.30 1.91 6.85
CA ALA A 41 -7.73 1.70 6.97
C ALA A 41 -8.16 0.45 6.17
N ILE A 42 -9.23 -0.20 6.65
CA ILE A 42 -9.95 -1.22 5.89
C ILE A 42 -11.16 -0.53 5.25
N GLU A 43 -11.30 -0.67 3.94
CA GLU A 43 -12.39 -0.08 3.18
C GLU A 43 -13.20 -1.16 2.46
N SER A 44 -14.46 -0.85 2.17
CA SER A 44 -15.35 -1.68 1.35
C SER A 44 -16.41 -0.82 0.65
N GLU A 45 -17.18 -1.40 -0.29
CA GLU A 45 -18.37 -0.73 -0.85
C GLU A 45 -19.60 -0.84 0.07
N GLY A 46 -19.51 -1.63 1.15
CA GLY A 46 -20.62 -1.93 2.05
C GLY A 46 -20.16 -2.21 3.49
N SER A 47 -20.39 -3.42 3.98
CA SER A 47 -19.93 -3.85 5.31
C SER A 47 -18.46 -4.25 5.28
N THR A 48 -17.73 -4.07 6.38
CA THR A 48 -16.37 -4.65 6.50
C THR A 48 -16.36 -6.10 7.01
N ASP A 49 -17.54 -6.63 7.35
CA ASP A 49 -17.70 -8.01 7.76
C ASP A 49 -17.69 -8.97 6.57
N ILE A 50 -17.04 -10.12 6.75
CA ILE A 50 -17.07 -11.25 5.81
C ILE A 50 -17.58 -12.47 6.59
N SER A 51 -18.48 -13.22 5.99
CA SER A 51 -19.04 -14.44 6.58
C SER A 51 -18.65 -15.65 5.74
N PHE A 52 -18.47 -16.77 6.43
CA PHE A 52 -18.22 -18.08 5.82
C PHE A 52 -19.16 -19.09 6.47
N ASP A 53 -19.84 -19.86 5.63
CA ASP A 53 -20.71 -20.94 6.10
C ASP A 53 -20.08 -22.28 5.75
N SER A 54 -20.21 -23.25 6.66
CA SER A 54 -19.94 -24.65 6.36
C SER A 54 -20.96 -25.16 5.34
N LYS A 55 -20.50 -25.94 4.36
CA LYS A 55 -21.37 -26.62 3.42
C LYS A 55 -21.92 -27.91 4.04
N ALA A 56 -23.20 -28.17 3.81
CA ALA A 56 -23.80 -29.46 4.14
C ALA A 56 -23.14 -30.57 3.31
N PHE A 57 -22.93 -31.72 3.95
CA PHE A 57 -22.49 -32.93 3.26
C PHE A 57 -23.55 -33.38 2.25
N VAL A 58 -23.12 -33.73 1.05
CA VAL A 58 -23.96 -34.31 0.00
C VAL A 58 -23.90 -35.83 0.06
N ASN A 59 -22.72 -36.39 0.37
CA ASN A 59 -22.51 -37.83 0.53
C ASN A 59 -21.84 -38.16 1.87
N ALA A 60 -22.14 -39.34 2.41
CA ALA A 60 -21.45 -39.84 3.59
C ALA A 60 -19.96 -40.05 3.31
N GLY A 61 -19.10 -39.58 4.20
CA GLY A 61 -17.63 -39.66 4.07
C GLY A 61 -16.97 -38.44 3.42
N GLU A 62 -17.74 -37.41 3.06
CA GLU A 62 -17.18 -36.12 2.63
C GLU A 62 -16.57 -35.33 3.79
N GLU A 63 -15.56 -34.52 3.47
CA GLU A 63 -14.98 -33.55 4.40
C GLU A 63 -15.82 -32.28 4.49
N MET A 64 -15.73 -31.60 5.63
CA MET A 64 -16.36 -30.29 5.79
C MET A 64 -15.62 -29.26 4.95
N THR A 65 -16.37 -28.46 4.18
CA THR A 65 -15.80 -27.34 3.42
C THR A 65 -16.54 -26.05 3.74
N PHE A 66 -15.87 -24.91 3.54
CA PHE A 66 -16.44 -23.59 3.78
C PHE A 66 -16.55 -22.80 2.48
N ALA A 67 -17.52 -21.91 2.40
CA ALA A 67 -17.60 -20.92 1.34
C ALA A 67 -18.01 -19.57 1.88
N ALA A 68 -17.45 -18.51 1.28
CA ALA A 68 -17.84 -17.14 1.59
C ALA A 68 -19.34 -16.96 1.29
N SER A 69 -20.07 -16.54 2.31
CA SER A 69 -21.49 -16.22 2.25
C SER A 69 -21.71 -14.71 2.23
N GLY A 70 -22.91 -14.30 1.84
CA GLY A 70 -23.27 -12.88 1.73
C GLY A 70 -22.80 -12.19 0.45
N SER A 71 -23.13 -10.89 0.37
CA SER A 71 -22.91 -10.04 -0.80
C SER A 71 -21.55 -9.37 -0.81
N ASN A 72 -20.97 -9.05 0.36
CA ASN A 72 -19.64 -8.47 0.40
C ASN A 72 -18.56 -9.56 0.46
N LYS A 73 -17.66 -9.54 -0.52
CA LYS A 73 -16.54 -10.49 -0.66
C LYS A 73 -15.21 -9.79 -0.85
N GLN A 74 -15.19 -8.45 -0.75
CA GLN A 74 -14.03 -7.66 -1.12
C GLN A 74 -13.82 -6.57 -0.08
N LEU A 75 -12.64 -6.61 0.54
CA LEU A 75 -12.14 -5.54 1.38
C LEU A 75 -10.85 -5.00 0.76
N TRP A 76 -10.48 -3.79 1.13
CA TRP A 76 -9.30 -3.13 0.62
C TRP A 76 -8.49 -2.52 1.77
N LEU A 77 -7.17 -2.73 1.75
CA LEU A 77 -6.23 -2.04 2.62
C LEU A 77 -5.81 -0.72 1.99
N ASN A 78 -6.34 0.35 2.53
CA ASN A 78 -5.95 1.72 2.19
C ASN A 78 -4.87 2.18 3.15
N TYR A 79 -3.82 2.82 2.64
CA TYR A 79 -2.78 3.38 3.50
C TYR A 79 -2.01 4.50 2.82
N SER A 80 -1.44 5.34 3.67
CA SER A 80 -0.44 6.33 3.33
C SER A 80 0.80 6.10 4.18
N SER A 81 1.96 6.35 3.60
CA SER A 81 3.25 6.12 4.24
C SER A 81 4.25 7.15 3.76
N ILE A 82 5.01 7.72 4.69
CA ILE A 82 6.22 8.50 4.44
C ILE A 82 7.34 7.87 5.24
N VAL A 83 8.35 7.34 4.56
CA VAL A 83 9.46 6.61 5.18
C VAL A 83 10.71 7.48 5.28
N GLY A 84 11.60 7.12 6.20
CA GLY A 84 12.95 7.69 6.22
C GLY A 84 13.84 7.15 5.10
N THR A 85 14.97 7.81 4.88
CA THR A 85 15.97 7.39 3.89
C THR A 85 16.41 5.94 4.12
N GLY A 86 16.21 5.08 3.13
CA GLY A 86 16.63 3.68 3.17
C GLY A 86 15.70 2.74 3.97
N SER A 87 14.64 3.24 4.58
CA SER A 87 13.65 2.42 5.32
C SER A 87 12.45 2.05 4.46
N THR A 88 11.77 0.97 4.85
CA THR A 88 10.44 0.61 4.32
C THR A 88 9.55 0.12 5.44
N ASN A 89 8.27 0.45 5.36
CA ASN A 89 7.25 -0.01 6.29
C ASN A 89 6.69 -1.36 5.87
N THR A 90 6.00 -2.02 6.81
CA THR A 90 5.32 -3.30 6.59
C THR A 90 3.90 -3.22 7.13
N ILE A 91 3.02 -4.10 6.65
CA ILE A 91 1.70 -4.33 7.24
C ILE A 91 1.64 -5.79 7.69
N SER A 92 1.30 -6.00 8.95
CA SER A 92 0.99 -7.31 9.51
C SER A 92 -0.51 -7.48 9.74
N ALA A 93 -0.98 -8.72 9.71
CA ALA A 93 -2.34 -9.10 10.05
C ALA A 93 -2.31 -10.14 11.18
N LYS A 94 -3.09 -9.90 12.23
CA LYS A 94 -3.26 -10.80 13.37
C LYS A 94 -4.72 -11.17 13.49
N ILE A 95 -5.01 -12.47 13.59
CA ILE A 95 -6.36 -12.95 13.88
C ILE A 95 -6.53 -13.16 15.39
N SER A 96 -7.75 -12.96 15.89
CA SER A 96 -8.15 -13.40 17.23
C SER A 96 -8.06 -14.92 17.36
N LYS A 97 -8.34 -15.45 18.56
CA LYS A 97 -8.30 -16.89 18.83
C LYS A 97 -9.03 -17.70 17.75
N LEU A 98 -8.30 -18.55 17.06
CA LEU A 98 -8.84 -19.37 15.99
C LEU A 98 -9.51 -20.62 16.59
N PRO A 99 -10.69 -21.06 16.12
CA PRO A 99 -11.25 -22.34 16.52
C PRO A 99 -10.32 -23.47 16.09
N GLU A 100 -10.13 -24.46 16.96
CA GLU A 100 -9.33 -25.63 16.62
C GLU A 100 -9.93 -26.38 15.42
N GLY A 101 -9.07 -26.95 14.59
CA GLY A 101 -9.49 -27.64 13.37
C GLY A 101 -9.78 -26.73 12.17
N LEU A 102 -9.59 -25.41 12.29
CA LEU A 102 -9.72 -24.46 11.17
C LEU A 102 -8.39 -23.78 10.83
N LYS A 103 -8.26 -23.38 9.57
CA LYS A 103 -7.26 -22.44 9.06
C LYS A 103 -7.97 -21.29 8.37
N VAL A 104 -7.43 -20.08 8.55
CA VAL A 104 -7.90 -18.88 7.84
C VAL A 104 -6.71 -18.28 7.10
N ASN A 105 -6.86 -18.12 5.80
CA ASN A 105 -5.85 -17.53 4.94
C ASN A 105 -6.36 -16.16 4.44
N VAL A 106 -5.42 -15.24 4.23
CA VAL A 106 -5.69 -14.00 3.49
C VAL A 106 -4.68 -13.82 2.36
N ALA A 107 -5.18 -13.60 1.16
CA ALA A 107 -4.42 -13.09 0.03
C ALA A 107 -4.54 -11.56 -0.03
N THR A 108 -3.39 -10.90 -0.15
CA THR A 108 -3.31 -9.45 -0.35
C THR A 108 -2.77 -9.17 -1.76
N SER A 109 -3.67 -8.95 -2.70
CA SER A 109 -3.33 -8.72 -4.10
C SER A 109 -3.36 -7.23 -4.43
N GLU A 110 -2.52 -6.77 -5.37
CA GLU A 110 -2.61 -5.37 -5.82
C GLU A 110 -3.95 -5.14 -6.55
N SER A 111 -4.66 -4.06 -6.22
CA SER A 111 -5.87 -3.69 -6.97
C SER A 111 -5.53 -3.29 -8.40
N ALA A 112 -6.13 -3.96 -9.39
CA ALA A 112 -5.97 -3.67 -10.81
C ALA A 112 -6.51 -2.27 -11.22
N ALA A 113 -7.42 -1.70 -10.43
CA ALA A 113 -8.10 -0.44 -10.72
C ALA A 113 -7.45 0.79 -10.05
N ASN A 114 -6.26 0.64 -9.48
CA ASN A 114 -5.69 1.67 -8.61
C ASN A 114 -4.90 2.77 -9.34
N SER A 115 -5.58 3.58 -10.16
CA SER A 115 -4.98 4.77 -10.80
C SER A 115 -4.54 5.86 -9.81
N SER A 116 -5.02 5.79 -8.56
CA SER A 116 -4.73 6.76 -7.50
C SER A 116 -3.43 6.47 -6.74
N LYS A 117 -2.87 5.25 -6.87
CA LYS A 117 -1.60 4.86 -6.24
C LYS A 117 -0.47 5.77 -6.73
N LYS A 118 0.30 6.31 -5.78
CA LYS A 118 1.59 6.94 -6.04
C LYS A 118 2.65 6.39 -5.11
N GLY A 119 3.89 6.36 -5.59
CA GLY A 119 5.03 5.86 -4.83
C GLY A 119 5.05 4.33 -4.71
N LYS A 120 5.83 3.83 -3.74
CA LYS A 120 6.09 2.40 -3.56
C LYS A 120 5.13 1.80 -2.53
N THR A 121 4.05 1.16 -2.98
CA THR A 121 3.03 0.60 -2.08
C THR A 121 3.39 -0.77 -1.51
N GLY A 122 4.58 -1.31 -1.80
CA GLY A 122 4.98 -2.62 -1.31
C GLY A 122 4.30 -3.78 -2.06
N LYS A 123 4.69 -5.00 -1.65
CA LYS A 123 4.26 -6.27 -2.23
C LYS A 123 3.36 -7.00 -1.23
N GLY A 124 2.19 -7.44 -1.68
CA GLY A 124 1.30 -8.28 -0.89
C GLY A 124 1.62 -9.77 -1.01
N TYR A 125 1.16 -10.55 -0.03
CA TYR A 125 1.34 -12.00 0.11
C TYR A 125 0.02 -12.72 0.38
N THR A 126 0.05 -14.03 0.15
CA THR A 126 -0.97 -14.98 0.60
C THR A 126 -0.41 -15.74 1.78
N VAL A 127 -1.06 -15.63 2.95
CA VAL A 127 -0.53 -16.16 4.22
C VAL A 127 -1.65 -16.71 5.08
N ASP A 128 -1.31 -17.75 5.85
CA ASP A 128 -2.18 -18.25 6.93
C ASP A 128 -2.09 -17.30 8.12
N LEU A 129 -3.25 -16.87 8.61
CA LEU A 129 -3.34 -15.98 9.75
C LEU A 129 -3.03 -16.72 11.04
N THR A 130 -2.32 -16.03 11.94
CA THR A 130 -1.98 -16.57 13.25
C THR A 130 -2.28 -15.54 14.34
N GLU A 131 -2.45 -16.02 15.57
CA GLU A 131 -2.62 -15.16 16.74
C GLU A 131 -1.37 -14.33 17.08
N GLY A 132 -0.20 -14.75 16.56
CA GLY A 132 1.06 -14.00 16.65
C GLY A 132 1.18 -12.86 15.64
N GLY A 133 0.35 -12.87 14.61
CA GLY A 133 0.45 -11.96 13.48
C GLY A 133 1.44 -12.43 12.42
N VAL A 134 1.15 -12.09 11.16
CA VAL A 134 1.97 -12.43 9.99
C VAL A 134 2.09 -11.23 9.07
N THR A 135 3.23 -11.04 8.42
CA THR A 135 3.39 -9.97 7.43
C THR A 135 2.55 -10.28 6.19
N VAL A 136 1.67 -9.36 5.84
CA VAL A 136 0.79 -9.45 4.66
C VAL A 136 1.23 -8.52 3.54
N VAL A 137 1.83 -7.38 3.86
CA VAL A 137 2.42 -6.47 2.87
C VAL A 137 3.80 -6.05 3.35
N ASP A 138 4.80 -6.15 2.49
CA ASP A 138 6.19 -5.76 2.79
C ASP A 138 6.70 -4.71 1.80
N ASN A 139 7.83 -4.09 2.12
CA ASN A 139 8.59 -3.21 1.24
C ASN A 139 7.82 -1.94 0.83
N ILE A 140 7.00 -1.41 1.76
CA ILE A 140 6.22 -0.18 1.57
C ILE A 140 7.16 1.02 1.73
N GLY A 141 7.33 1.82 0.67
CA GLY A 141 8.05 3.08 0.74
C GLY A 141 7.12 4.27 0.98
N SER A 142 7.61 5.47 0.66
CA SER A 142 6.74 6.65 0.63
C SER A 142 5.68 6.49 -0.46
N CYS A 143 4.40 6.47 -0.08
CA CYS A 143 3.29 6.20 -0.97
C CYS A 143 1.95 6.67 -0.39
N TYR A 144 0.93 6.69 -1.24
CA TYR A 144 -0.47 6.64 -0.83
C TYR A 144 -1.26 5.81 -1.82
N THR A 145 -2.29 5.10 -1.35
CA THR A 145 -3.07 4.20 -2.18
C THR A 145 -4.40 4.77 -2.68
N GLY A 146 -4.83 5.92 -2.15
CA GLY A 146 -6.17 6.47 -2.34
C GLY A 146 -7.13 6.08 -1.21
N ILE A 147 -8.40 6.44 -1.32
CA ILE A 147 -9.43 6.21 -0.30
C ILE A 147 -10.60 5.43 -0.92
N GLY A 148 -11.16 4.50 -0.15
CA GLY A 148 -12.34 3.70 -0.51
C GLY A 148 -12.01 2.42 -1.27
N ALA A 149 -13.06 1.74 -1.72
CA ALA A 149 -12.98 0.49 -2.47
C ALA A 149 -12.13 0.60 -3.74
N ASN A 150 -11.58 -0.54 -4.16
CA ASN A 150 -10.71 -0.66 -5.34
C ASN A 150 -9.38 0.11 -5.25
N LYS A 151 -8.98 0.52 -4.05
CA LYS A 151 -7.70 1.16 -3.76
C LYS A 151 -6.82 0.26 -2.90
N GLY A 152 -5.51 0.47 -2.96
CA GLY A 152 -4.51 -0.30 -2.21
C GLY A 152 -4.47 -1.79 -2.56
N HIS A 153 -4.33 -2.63 -1.52
CA HIS A 153 -4.32 -4.10 -1.67
C HIS A 153 -5.71 -4.65 -1.39
N LYS A 154 -6.22 -5.47 -2.30
CA LYS A 154 -7.46 -6.23 -2.07
C LYS A 154 -7.18 -7.35 -1.09
N LEU A 155 -8.09 -7.55 -0.13
CA LEU A 155 -8.08 -8.66 0.81
C LEU A 155 -9.05 -9.74 0.34
N GLU A 156 -8.54 -10.94 0.13
CA GLU A 156 -9.34 -12.11 -0.24
C GLU A 156 -9.11 -13.21 0.81
N TYR A 157 -10.15 -13.50 1.58
CA TYR A 157 -10.09 -14.48 2.66
C TYR A 157 -10.56 -15.86 2.19
N SER A 158 -10.01 -16.90 2.81
CA SER A 158 -10.55 -18.25 2.73
C SER A 158 -10.48 -18.93 4.10
N VAL A 159 -11.43 -19.83 4.32
CA VAL A 159 -11.48 -20.72 5.50
C VAL A 159 -11.37 -22.15 5.00
N SER A 160 -10.51 -22.93 5.61
CA SER A 160 -10.38 -24.36 5.33
C SER A 160 -10.28 -25.14 6.63
N VAL A 161 -10.49 -26.45 6.54
CA VAL A 161 -10.24 -27.35 7.65
C VAL A 161 -8.73 -27.57 7.80
N ASP A 162 -8.29 -27.76 9.04
CA ASP A 162 -6.97 -28.29 9.35
C ASP A 162 -7.04 -29.80 9.52
N ASP A 163 -6.66 -30.55 8.49
CA ASP A 163 -6.72 -32.02 8.48
C ASP A 163 -6.02 -32.67 9.67
N SER A 164 -4.97 -32.04 10.20
CA SER A 164 -4.23 -32.56 11.36
C SER A 164 -4.99 -32.44 12.69
N ASN A 165 -6.06 -31.64 12.72
CA ASN A 165 -6.90 -31.39 13.89
C ASN A 165 -8.40 -31.50 13.54
N TYR A 166 -8.75 -32.31 12.53
CA TYR A 166 -10.13 -32.45 12.04
C TYR A 166 -11.09 -32.86 13.16
N GLU A 167 -10.65 -33.72 14.09
CA GLU A 167 -11.47 -34.20 15.22
C GLU A 167 -11.83 -33.11 16.24
N LYS A 168 -11.20 -31.92 16.13
CA LYS A 168 -11.47 -30.76 16.98
C LYS A 168 -12.61 -29.89 16.46
N LEU A 169 -13.08 -30.13 15.24
CA LEU A 169 -14.23 -29.43 14.69
C LEU A 169 -15.48 -29.74 15.52
N VAL A 170 -16.09 -28.69 16.05
CA VAL A 170 -17.35 -28.76 16.80
C VAL A 170 -18.31 -27.72 16.22
N ALA A 171 -19.58 -28.09 16.05
CA ALA A 171 -20.60 -27.18 15.57
C ALA A 171 -20.82 -26.03 16.55
N ALA A 172 -20.42 -24.83 16.15
CA ALA A 172 -20.61 -23.59 16.89
C ALA A 172 -20.46 -22.38 15.95
N ASP A 173 -21.07 -21.27 16.33
CA ASP A 173 -20.82 -19.99 15.68
C ASP A 173 -19.57 -19.34 16.27
N HIS A 174 -18.70 -18.83 15.39
CA HIS A 174 -17.47 -18.17 15.77
C HIS A 174 -17.40 -16.78 15.14
N THR A 175 -17.06 -15.77 15.94
CA THR A 175 -16.74 -14.43 15.46
C THR A 175 -15.25 -14.19 15.66
N LEU A 176 -14.55 -13.92 14.56
CA LEU A 176 -13.11 -13.66 14.55
C LEU A 176 -12.85 -12.21 14.19
N VAL A 177 -11.84 -11.61 14.81
CA VAL A 177 -11.39 -10.25 14.51
C VAL A 177 -10.01 -10.35 13.88
N VAL A 178 -9.84 -9.75 12.70
CA VAL A 178 -8.53 -9.62 12.05
C VAL A 178 -8.07 -8.17 12.17
N THR A 179 -6.95 -7.96 12.87
CA THR A 179 -6.35 -6.64 13.08
C THR A 179 -5.17 -6.46 12.14
N TYR A 180 -5.20 -5.38 11.36
CA TYR A 180 -4.08 -4.97 10.51
C TYR A 180 -3.29 -3.84 11.15
N THR A 181 -1.96 -3.95 11.15
CA THR A 181 -1.06 -2.94 11.73
C THR A 181 -0.01 -2.55 10.69
N ILE A 182 0.11 -1.25 10.40
CA ILE A 182 1.23 -0.72 9.64
C ILE A 182 2.37 -0.34 10.61
N THR A 183 3.57 -0.85 10.37
CA THR A 183 4.74 -0.61 11.21
C THR A 183 5.73 0.30 10.50
N GLU A 184 6.08 1.40 11.17
CA GLU A 184 7.13 2.31 10.73
C GLU A 184 8.51 1.76 11.12
N ASN A 185 9.40 1.58 10.14
CA ASN A 185 10.77 1.09 10.35
C ASN A 185 11.85 2.16 10.11
#